data_AF-S6VV41-F1
#
_entry.id   AF-S6VV41-F1
#
_cell.length_a   1.000
_cell.length_b   1.000
_cell.length_c   1.000
_cell.angle_alpha   90.00
_cell.angle_beta   90.00
_cell.angle_gamma   90.00
#
_symmetry.space_group_name_H-M   'P 1'
#
loop_
_entity.id
_entity.type
_entity.pdbx_description
1 polymer ?
#
loop_
_entity_poly.entity_id
_entity_poly.type
_entity_poly.pdbx_seq_one_letter_code
_entity_poly.pdbx_strand_id
1 'polypeptide(L)'
;GVLAVEVLLDCPYTTTLQVRQEHSLPWLPVPVLEVQVYHDARMAEVIGAEHARRFRGIYPYPNADMHQPDEKAQLNLFLGEWLSHCLACGHEFEAVR
;
A
#
# COMPACT_ATOMS: atom_id res chain seq x y z
N GLY A 1 3.87 12.84 -8.79
CA GLY A 1 3.10 13.24 -7.59
C GLY A 1 3.95 13.00 -6.37
N VAL A 2 3.65 13.65 -5.24
CA VAL A 2 4.37 13.42 -3.98
C VAL A 2 3.75 12.23 -3.26
N LEU A 3 4.60 11.29 -2.86
CA LEU A 3 4.21 10.09 -2.11
C LEU A 3 4.77 10.24 -0.70
N ALA A 4 3.88 10.30 0.27
CA ALA A 4 4.21 10.38 1.69
C ALA A 4 4.24 8.98 2.29
N VAL A 5 5.30 8.69 3.04
CA VAL A 5 5.48 7.44 3.78
C VAL A 5 5.65 7.78 5.26
N GLU A 6 4.80 7.20 6.10
CA GLU A 6 4.77 7.45 7.53
C GLU A 6 4.91 6.12 8.29
N VAL A 7 5.74 6.09 9.33
CA VAL A 7 5.88 4.91 10.20
C VAL A 7 4.78 4.94 11.25
N LEU A 8 3.86 3.97 11.21
CA LEU A 8 2.78 3.84 12.20
C LEU A 8 3.20 3.01 13.41
N LEU A 9 4.01 1.98 13.19
CA LEU A 9 4.52 1.09 14.24
C LEU A 9 5.88 0.54 13.84
N ASP A 10 6.82 0.59 14.78
CA ASP A 10 8.14 -0.01 14.62
C ASP A 10 8.34 -1.14 15.63
N CYS A 11 8.70 -2.32 15.13
CA CYS A 11 8.94 -3.53 15.91
C CYS A 11 10.26 -4.18 15.44
N PRO A 12 10.87 -5.07 16.23
CA PRO A 12 12.22 -5.58 15.93
C PRO A 12 12.39 -6.26 14.57
N TYR A 13 11.35 -6.91 14.05
CA TYR A 13 11.38 -7.66 12.80
C TYR A 13 10.38 -7.16 11.76
N THR A 14 9.50 -6.23 12.14
CA THR A 14 8.48 -5.69 11.26
C THR A 14 8.28 -4.20 11.48
N THR A 15 8.00 -3.46 10.42
CA THR A 15 7.57 -2.07 10.48
C THR A 15 6.26 -1.92 9.75
N THR A 16 5.30 -1.22 10.34
CA THR A 16 4.02 -0.89 9.69
C THR A 16 4.09 0.54 9.19
N LEU A 17 3.86 0.72 7.90
CA LEU A 17 3.91 2.00 7.21
C LEU A 17 2.52 2.40 6.72
N GLN A 18 2.25 3.69 6.69
CA GLN A 18 1.21 4.27 5.84
C GLN A 18 1.87 4.84 4.59
N VAL A 19 1.33 4.50 3.43
CA VAL A 19 1.74 5.02 2.14
C VAL A 19 0.56 5.76 1.52
N ARG A 20 0.71 7.05 1.24
CA ARG A 20 -0.36 7.89 0.66
C ARG A 20 0.16 8.83 -0.41
N GLN A 21 -0.71 9.18 -1.36
CA GLN A 21 -0.44 10.27 -2.29
C GLN A 21 -0.83 11.60 -1.66
N GLU A 22 -0.02 12.65 -1.70
CA GLU A 22 -0.45 13.94 -1.11
C GLU A 22 -1.40 14.72 -2.03
N HIS A 23 -1.29 14.51 -3.34
CA HIS A 23 -2.06 15.24 -4.33
C HIS A 23 -2.68 14.28 -5.35
N SER A 24 -4.01 14.28 -5.41
CA SER A 24 -4.82 13.67 -6.47
C SER A 24 -5.66 14.73 -7.19
N LEU A 25 -6.30 14.32 -8.29
CA LEU A 25 -7.32 15.15 -8.92
C LEU A 25 -8.51 15.32 -7.96
N PRO A 26 -9.19 16.49 -7.91
CA PRO A 26 -10.24 16.76 -6.92
C PRO A 26 -11.40 15.75 -6.87
N TRP A 27 -11.62 15.04 -7.98
CA TRP A 27 -12.67 14.05 -8.14
C TRP A 27 -12.20 12.61 -7.87
N LEU A 28 -10.90 12.39 -7.66
CA LEU A 28 -10.31 11.08 -7.41
C LEU A 28 -9.86 10.99 -5.95
N PRO A 29 -10.35 9.99 -5.17
CA PRO A 29 -9.87 9.80 -3.82
C PRO A 29 -8.36 9.56 -3.83
N VAL A 30 -7.71 10.05 -2.78
CA VAL A 30 -6.29 9.81 -2.56
C VAL A 30 -6.11 8.36 -2.12
N PRO A 31 -5.30 7.54 -2.83
CA PRO A 31 -5.02 6.20 -2.38
C PRO A 31 -4.20 6.22 -1.08
N VAL A 32 -4.66 5.45 -0.09
CA VAL A 32 -3.97 5.24 1.19
C VAL A 32 -3.85 3.74 1.43
N LEU A 33 -2.61 3.27 1.62
CA LEU A 33 -2.29 1.88 1.90
C LEU A 33 -1.60 1.76 3.27
N GLU A 34 -1.98 0.73 4.02
CA GLU A 34 -1.19 0.24 5.15
C GLU A 34 -0.31 -0.90 4.66
N VAL A 35 1.01 -0.79 4.88
CA VAL A 35 2.02 -1.72 4.39
C VAL A 35 2.77 -2.29 5.56
N GLN A 36 2.87 -3.63 5.63
CA GLN A 36 3.78 -4.29 6.56
C GLN A 36 5.08 -4.63 5.86
N VAL A 37 6.20 -4.17 6.41
CA VAL A 37 7.55 -4.50 5.98
C VAL A 37 8.10 -5.56 6.92
N TYR A 38 8.57 -6.67 6.37
CA TYR A 38 9.23 -7.77 7.07
C TYR A 38 10.73 -7.69 6.78
N HIS A 39 11.52 -7.40 7.81
CA HIS A 39 12.95 -7.13 7.67
C HIS A 39 13.78 -8.39 7.42
N ASP A 40 13.36 -9.51 7.99
CA ASP A 40 13.97 -10.83 7.84
C ASP A 40 13.74 -11.43 6.46
N ALA A 41 12.50 -11.35 5.95
CA ALA A 41 12.11 -11.83 4.64
C ALA A 41 12.45 -10.86 3.49
N ARG A 42 12.89 -9.63 3.81
CA ARG A 42 13.10 -8.54 2.84
C ARG A 42 11.89 -8.34 1.93
N MET A 43 10.71 -8.34 2.54
CA MET A 43 9.42 -8.35 1.84
C MET A 43 8.52 -7.27 2.41
N ALA A 44 7.61 -6.75 1.59
CA ALA A 44 6.56 -5.86 2.02
C ALA A 44 5.23 -6.29 1.40
N GLU A 45 4.13 -6.10 2.14
CA GLU A 45 2.80 -6.40 1.66
C GLU A 45 1.77 -5.37 2.11
N VAL A 46 0.71 -5.18 1.32
CA VAL A 46 -0.42 -4.33 1.68
C VAL A 46 -1.32 -5.06 2.68
N ILE A 47 -1.40 -4.60 3.92
CA ILE A 47 -2.25 -5.18 4.96
C ILE A 47 -3.60 -4.46 5.12
N GLY A 48 -3.73 -3.26 4.53
CA GLY A 48 -4.96 -2.46 4.50
C GLY A 48 -4.98 -1.48 3.33
N ALA A 49 -6.17 -1.14 2.84
CA ALA A 49 -6.38 -0.10 1.82
C ALA A 49 -7.67 0.67 2.11
N GLU A 50 -7.58 2.00 2.18
CA GLU A 50 -8.68 2.91 2.54
C GLU A 50 -9.55 2.42 3.72
N HIS A 51 -10.70 1.81 3.43
CA HIS A 51 -11.73 1.37 4.38
C HIS A 51 -11.74 -0.15 4.61
N ALA A 52 -10.86 -0.90 3.93
CA ALA A 52 -10.77 -2.34 4.03
C ALA A 52 -9.50 -2.75 4.78
N ARG A 53 -9.69 -3.48 5.87
CA ARG A 53 -8.63 -4.17 6.62
C ARG A 53 -8.93 -5.66 6.58
N ARG A 54 -7.90 -6.49 6.36
CA ARG A 54 -7.97 -7.97 6.26
C ARG A 54 -8.52 -8.50 4.94
N PHE A 55 -7.70 -8.41 3.89
CA PHE A 55 -7.95 -9.10 2.62
C PHE A 55 -7.76 -10.60 2.74
N ARG A 56 -8.62 -11.39 2.09
CA ARG A 56 -8.37 -12.81 1.88
C ARG A 56 -7.40 -13.01 0.73
N GLY A 57 -6.57 -14.04 0.82
CA GLY A 57 -5.68 -14.42 -0.28
C GLY A 57 -6.44 -14.83 -1.54
N ILE A 58 -7.60 -15.48 -1.39
CA ILE A 58 -8.53 -15.79 -2.48
C ILE A 58 -9.98 -15.61 -1.99
N TYR A 59 -10.81 -14.90 -2.76
CA TYR A 59 -12.26 -14.83 -2.54
C TYR A 59 -13.02 -15.80 -3.45
N PRO A 60 -13.99 -16.57 -2.94
CA PRO A 60 -14.95 -17.28 -3.80
C PRO A 60 -15.72 -16.27 -4.65
N TYR A 61 -15.95 -16.57 -5.92
CA TYR A 61 -16.70 -15.68 -6.82
C TYR A 61 -17.87 -16.42 -7.50
N PRO A 62 -19.06 -15.81 -7.57
CA PRO A 62 -19.42 -14.50 -6.99
C PRO A 62 -19.54 -14.56 -5.46
N ASN A 63 -19.25 -13.46 -4.78
CA ASN A 63 -19.54 -13.27 -3.36
C ASN A 63 -20.44 -12.04 -3.16
N ALA A 64 -21.09 -11.94 -2.00
CA ALA A 64 -22.09 -10.89 -1.70
C ALA A 64 -21.53 -9.47 -1.85
N ASP A 65 -20.24 -9.30 -1.57
CA ASP A 65 -19.53 -8.01 -1.65
C ASP A 65 -18.81 -7.81 -2.99
N MET A 66 -18.95 -8.78 -3.92
CA MET A 66 -18.33 -8.80 -5.25
C MET A 66 -16.80 -8.62 -5.28
N HIS A 67 -16.10 -9.04 -4.22
CA HIS A 67 -14.64 -9.09 -4.19
C HIS A 67 -14.08 -9.93 -5.33
N GLN A 68 -13.02 -9.43 -5.97
CA GLN A 68 -12.31 -10.18 -7.00
C GLN A 68 -11.55 -11.35 -6.37
N PRO A 69 -11.42 -12.50 -7.05
CA PRO A 69 -10.71 -13.65 -6.51
C PRO A 69 -9.28 -13.37 -6.07
N ASP A 70 -8.57 -12.45 -6.72
CA ASP A 70 -7.14 -12.16 -6.56
C ASP A 70 -6.86 -10.75 -6.00
N GLU A 71 -7.84 -10.10 -5.38
CA GLU A 71 -7.77 -8.70 -4.93
C GLU A 71 -6.51 -8.38 -4.09
N LYS A 72 -6.11 -9.29 -3.19
CA LYS A 72 -4.88 -9.14 -2.40
C LYS A 72 -3.61 -9.13 -3.28
N ALA A 73 -3.56 -9.97 -4.31
CA ALA A 73 -2.42 -9.98 -5.24
C ALA A 73 -2.38 -8.69 -6.07
N GLN A 74 -3.54 -8.18 -6.50
CA GLN A 74 -3.65 -6.92 -7.22
C GLN A 74 -3.18 -5.72 -6.38
N LEU A 75 -3.52 -5.67 -5.09
CA LEU A 75 -3.04 -4.62 -4.18
C LEU A 75 -1.53 -4.64 -3.99
N ASN A 76 -0.95 -5.84 -3.81
CA ASN A 76 0.51 -5.98 -3.71
C ASN A 76 1.21 -5.58 -5.03
N LEU A 77 0.63 -5.94 -6.18
CA LEU A 77 1.13 -5.53 -7.49
C LEU A 77 1.07 -4.01 -7.64
N PHE A 78 -0.07 -3.40 -7.31
CA PHE A 78 -0.27 -1.95 -7.36
C PHE A 78 0.77 -1.21 -6.52
N LEU A 79 1.04 -1.65 -5.28
CA LEU A 79 2.09 -1.06 -4.45
C LEU A 79 3.46 -1.10 -5.17
N GLY A 80 3.81 -2.24 -5.77
CA GLY A 80 5.07 -2.40 -6.50
C GLY A 80 5.18 -1.47 -7.71
N GLU A 81 4.12 -1.38 -8.51
CA GLU A 81 4.05 -0.47 -9.67
C GLU A 81 4.13 0.99 -9.25
N TRP A 82 3.42 1.36 -8.19
CA TRP A 82 3.35 2.73 -7.71
C TRP A 82 4.72 3.21 -7.20
N LEU A 83 5.42 2.40 -6.40
CA LEU A 83 6.77 2.70 -5.93
C LEU A 83 7.77 2.73 -7.11
N SER A 84 7.67 1.78 -8.04
CA SER A 84 8.54 1.73 -9.22
C SER A 84 8.39 2.97 -10.10
N HIS A 85 7.15 3.44 -10.30
CA HIS A 85 6.86 4.67 -11.00
C HIS A 85 7.51 5.88 -10.31
N CYS A 86 7.38 5.99 -8.98
CA CYS A 86 8.00 7.06 -8.21
C CYS A 86 9.54 7.05 -8.35
N LEU A 87 10.16 5.87 -8.32
CA LEU A 87 11.61 5.74 -8.49
C LEU A 87 12.06 6.16 -9.90
N ALA A 88 11.30 5.81 -10.94
CA ALA A 88 11.64 6.09 -12.34
C ALA A 88 11.49 7.56 -12.74
N CYS A 89 10.53 8.28 -12.14
CA CYS A 89 10.28 9.71 -12.45
C CYS A 89 11.23 10.68 -11.74
N GLY A 90 12.23 10.18 -11.01
CA GLY A 90 13.06 10.97 -10.09
C GLY A 90 12.36 11.11 -8.73
N HIS A 91 13.10 10.85 -7.67
CA HIS A 91 12.61 10.92 -6.30
C HIS A 91 13.63 11.67 -5.44
N GLU A 92 13.13 12.52 -4.56
CA GLU A 92 13.92 13.16 -3.50
C GLU A 92 13.32 12.75 -2.16
N PHE A 93 14.18 12.31 -1.23
CA PHE A 93 13.75 11.96 0.11
C PHE A 93 13.80 13.22 0.98
N GLU A 94 12.63 13.71 1.40
CA GLU A 94 12.53 14.74 2.41
C GLU A 94 12.13 14.11 3.74
N ALA A 95 13.01 14.19 4.74
CA ALA A 95 12.68 13.76 6.09
C ALA A 95 11.79 14.83 6.74
N VAL A 96 10.50 14.53 6.86
CA VAL A 96 9.57 15.37 7.62
C VAL A 96 9.95 15.25 9.11
N ARG A 97 10.40 16.36 9.71
CA ARG A 97 10.79 16.46 11.12
C ARG A 97 9.61 16.79 12.02
#